data_AF-Q9HRA9-F1
#
_entry.id   AF-Q9HRA9-F1
#
_cell.length_a   1.000
_cell.length_b   1.000
_cell.length_c   1.000
_cell.angle_alpha   90.00
_cell.angle_beta   90.00
_cell.angle_gamma   90.00
#
_symmetry.space_group_name_H-M   'P 1'
#
loop_
_entity.id
_entity.type
_entity.pdbx_description
1 polymer ?
#
loop_
_entity_poly.entity_id
_entity_poly.type
_entity_poly.pdbx_seq_one_letter_code
_entity_poly.pdbx_strand_id
1 'polypeptide(L)' 'MVEELNAELPGAGVSGGGHLVVGSIRFVPGMRDAVLDALIEKMADAELDADLRSAPQR' A
#
# COMPACT_ATOMS: atom_id res chain seq x y z
N MET A 1 6.10 0.50 0.47
CA MET A 1 4.83 0.60 -0.29
C MET A 1 4.18 1.99 -0.27
N VAL A 2 3.64 2.50 0.86
CA VAL A 2 2.99 3.85 0.87
C VAL A 2 3.96 4.98 0.48
N GLU A 3 5.17 4.98 1.06
CA GLU A 3 6.20 5.97 0.75
C GLU A 3 6.63 5.92 -0.72
N GLU A 4 6.79 4.72 -1.28
CA GLU A 4 7.09 4.51 -2.70
C GLU A 4 5.97 5.05 -3.59
N LEU A 5 4.71 4.73 -3.30
CA LEU A 5 3.56 5.25 -4.05
C LEU A 5 3.52 6.78 -4.04
N ASN A 6 3.87 7.40 -2.91
CA ASN A 6 3.90 8.86 -2.81
C ASN A 6 5.11 9.47 -3.56
N ALA A 7 6.23 8.76 -3.64
CA ALA A 7 7.41 9.19 -4.40
C ALA A 7 7.21 9.07 -5.92
N GLU A 8 6.56 7.98 -6.36
CA GLU A 8 6.31 7.70 -7.79
C GLU A 8 5.14 8.52 -8.36
N LEU A 9 4.17 8.89 -7.52
CA LEU A 9 3.00 9.67 -7.91
C LEU A 9 2.99 11.04 -7.18
N PRO A 10 3.93 11.95 -7.49
CA PRO A 10 3.96 13.26 -6.84
C PRO A 10 2.64 14.01 -7.10
N GLY A 11 2.04 14.53 -6.02
CA GLY A 11 0.74 15.21 -6.07
C GLY A 11 -0.46 14.28 -5.86
N ALA A 12 -0.28 12.95 -5.79
CA ALA A 12 -1.34 12.03 -5.41
C ALA A 12 -1.73 12.11 -3.92
N GLY A 13 -0.89 12.72 -3.09
CA GLY A 13 -1.13 12.90 -1.67
C GLY A 13 -1.31 11.56 -0.94
N VAL A 14 -0.55 10.54 -1.37
CA VAL A 14 -0.67 9.20 -0.82
C VAL A 14 -0.16 9.23 0.62
N SER A 15 -1.03 8.86 1.54
CA SER A 15 -0.74 8.75 2.96
C SER A 15 -1.49 7.56 3.52
N GLY A 16 -0.97 6.92 4.56
CA GLY A 16 -1.59 5.72 5.09
C GLY A 16 -0.86 5.18 6.30
N GLY A 17 -1.45 4.17 6.89
CA GLY A 17 -0.91 3.51 8.07
C GLY A 17 -1.66 2.21 8.36
N GLY A 18 -1.19 1.46 9.34
CA GLY A 18 -1.76 0.17 9.68
C GLY A 18 -0.77 -0.72 10.41
N HIS A 19 -1.11 -2.00 10.44
CA HIS A 19 -0.25 -3.08 10.86
C HIS A 19 0.37 -3.78 9.64
N LEU A 20 1.32 -4.70 9.87
CA LEU A 20 2.08 -5.38 8.81
C LEU A 20 1.22 -6.07 7.73
N VAL A 21 -0.03 -6.43 8.04
CA VAL A 21 -0.93 -7.19 7.13
C VAL A 21 -2.27 -6.52 6.89
N VAL A 22 -2.54 -5.39 7.53
CA VAL A 22 -3.82 -4.68 7.40
C VAL A 22 -3.59 -3.19 7.60
N GLY A 23 -4.14 -2.39 6.71
CA GLY A 23 -4.00 -0.95 6.80
C GLY A 23 -5.03 -0.22 5.96
N SER A 24 -4.87 1.09 5.92
CA SER A 24 -5.64 1.96 5.04
C SER A 24 -4.72 2.99 4.42
N ILE A 25 -5.08 3.39 3.19
CA ILE A 25 -4.42 4.47 2.48
C ILE A 25 -5.46 5.50 2.06
N ARG A 26 -5.02 6.75 1.97
CA ARG A 26 -5.76 7.88 1.46
C ARG A 26 -4.94 8.54 0.35
N PHE A 27 -5.65 9.06 -0.63
CA PHE A 27 -5.09 9.77 -1.77
C PHE A 27 -6.09 10.83 -2.23
N VAL A 28 -5.64 11.77 -3.06
CA VAL A 28 -6.53 12.77 -3.66
C VAL A 28 -7.50 12.09 -4.65
N PRO A 29 -8.80 12.43 -4.66
CA PRO A 29 -9.80 11.67 -5.41
C PRO A 29 -9.52 11.50 -6.91
N GLY A 30 -8.97 12.54 -7.56
CA GLY A 30 -8.64 12.50 -8.99
C GLY A 30 -7.48 11.57 -9.36
N MET A 31 -6.74 11.07 -8.38
CA MET A 31 -5.60 10.16 -8.58
C MET A 31 -5.95 8.70 -8.26
N ARG A 32 -7.23 8.40 -8.02
CA ARG A 32 -7.69 7.07 -7.61
C ARG A 32 -7.17 5.96 -8.51
N ASP A 33 -7.40 6.07 -9.82
CA ASP A 33 -7.09 4.98 -10.73
C ASP A 33 -5.57 4.77 -10.82
N ALA A 34 -4.79 5.85 -10.98
CA ALA A 34 -3.32 5.79 -10.97
C ALA A 34 -2.74 5.18 -9.68
N VAL A 35 -3.30 5.53 -8.51
CA VAL A 35 -2.84 4.99 -7.22
C VAL A 35 -3.20 3.51 -7.09
N LEU A 36 -4.40 3.10 -7.52
CA LEU A 36 -4.82 1.70 -7.45
C LEU A 36 -4.05 0.82 -8.43
N ASP A 37 -3.82 1.28 -9.66
CA ASP A 37 -3.05 0.55 -10.65
C ASP A 37 -1.63 0.28 -10.16
N ALA A 38 -0.94 1.32 -9.66
CA ALA A 38 0.40 1.19 -9.10
C ALA A 38 0.44 0.32 -7.85
N LEU A 39 -0.58 0.39 -6.98
CA LEU A 39 -0.69 -0.48 -5.81
C LEU A 39 -0.84 -1.94 -6.22
N ILE A 40 -1.71 -2.23 -7.19
CA ILE A 40 -1.97 -3.60 -7.67
C ILE A 40 -0.70 -4.19 -8.27
N GLU A 41 0.00 -3.45 -9.13
CA GLU A 41 1.26 -3.89 -9.75
C GLU A 41 2.31 -4.22 -8.68
N LYS A 42 2.53 -3.31 -7.73
CA LYS A 42 3.49 -3.55 -6.65
C LYS A 42 3.10 -4.71 -5.74
N MET A 43 1.81 -4.91 -5.47
CA MET A 43 1.34 -6.06 -4.68
C MET A 43 1.51 -7.37 -5.43
N ALA A 44 1.43 -7.37 -6.77
CA ALA A 44 1.70 -8.54 -7.59
C ALA A 44 3.19 -8.92 -7.59
N ASP A 45 4.07 -7.93 -7.55
CA ASP A 45 5.53 -8.12 -7.53
C ASP A 45 6.11 -8.39 -6.13
N ALA A 46 5.35 -8.12 -5.07
CA ALA A 46 5.81 -8.29 -3.71
C ALA A 46 6.01 -9.77 -3.35
N GLU A 47 7.16 -10.08 -2.74
CA GLU A 47 7.42 -11.42 -2.20
C GLU A 47 6.49 -11.72 -1.01
N LEU A 48 5.95 -12.94 -0.98
CA LEU A 48 5.08 -13.40 0.09
C LEU A 48 5.91 -14.02 1.23
N ASP A 49 5.76 -13.46 2.44
CA ASP A 49 6.34 -14.01 3.66
C ASP A 49 5.36 -14.97 4.34
N ALA A 50 5.72 -16.25 4.43
CA ALA A 50 4.89 -17.30 5.03
C ALA A 50 4.75 -17.17 6.56
N ASP A 51 5.64 -16.42 7.21
CA ASP A 51 5.61 -16.19 8.64
C ASP A 51 4.81 -14.93 9.03
N LEU A 52 4.35 -14.15 8.05
CA LEU A 52 3.58 -12.92 8.26
C LEU A 52 2.16 -13.23 8.76
N ARG A 53 1.77 -12.70 9.93
CA ARG A 53 0.45 -12.95 10.54
C ARG A 53 -0.13 -11.70 11.19
N SER A 54 -1.47 -11.60 11.21
CA SER A 54 -2.20 -10.50 11.87
C SER A 54 -2.37 -10.69 13.37
N ALA A 55 -2.22 -11.92 13.86
CA ALA A 55 -2.53 -12.30 15.23
C ALA A 55 -1.32 -12.98 15.91
N PRO A 56 -1.09 -12.73 17.21
CA PRO A 56 -0.04 -13.42 17.97
C PRO A 56 -0.30 -14.93 18.05
N GLN A 57 0.75 -15.74 17.96
CA GLN A 57 0.68 -17.18 18.23
C GLN A 57 0.50 -17.37 19.74
N ARG A 58 -0.61 -18.03 20.15
CA ARG A 58 -0.83 -18.42 21.55
C ARG A 58 -0.02 -19.65 21.90
#